data_AF-R1GEY4-F1
#
_entry.id   AF-R1GEY4-F1
#
_cell.length_a   1.000
_cell.length_b   1.000
_cell.length_c   1.000
_cell.angle_alpha   90.00
_cell.angle_beta   90.00
_cell.angle_gamma   90.00
#
_symmetry.space_group_name_H-M   'P 1'
#
loop_
_entity.id
_entity.type
_entity.pdbx_description
1 polymer ?
#
loop_
_entity_poly.entity_id
_entity_poly.type
_entity_poly.pdbx_seq_one_letter_code
_entity_poly.pdbx_strand_id
1 'polypeptide(L)'
;MFSEVGTPEPEKEKEMMAGIKQDVETIKDTFSLSEVPRQAYVLGLAGVLPYLATSVSTVFCAYELNHATAAGSGTILSAHTSELLLHFLEPLQVGYGAVIISFLGAIHWGLEWAGYGGYQGYRRYAIGVAAPAVAWPTILLPVEYALIAQFMAFNFLYYADARATVRGWTPTWYGTYRFVLTFIVGASIVVSLIGRGQIAEKVGKLPNPVDRVMQLRENAEEALQKEEEARRAAIVARDEGNESVKIPGGDPEIKSGL
;
A
#
# COMPACT_ATOMS: atom_id res chain seq x y z
N MET A 1 -30.25 52.89 28.21
CA MET A 1 -29.64 51.56 28.40
C MET A 1 -30.51 50.57 27.66
N PHE A 2 -30.05 50.08 26.50
CA PHE A 2 -30.73 49.02 25.76
C PHE A 2 -30.08 47.69 26.14
N SER A 3 -30.86 46.79 26.73
CA SER A 3 -30.44 45.42 26.97
C SER A 3 -30.64 44.61 25.69
N GLU A 4 -29.57 44.06 25.14
CA GLU A 4 -29.65 42.99 24.15
C GLU A 4 -30.31 41.77 24.80
N VAL A 5 -31.43 41.34 24.21
CA VAL A 5 -32.08 40.07 24.50
C VAL A 5 -31.35 39.01 23.68
N GLY A 6 -30.57 38.16 24.35
CA GLY A 6 -30.01 36.96 23.76
C GLY A 6 -31.11 35.95 23.46
N THR A 7 -31.32 35.63 22.18
CA THR A 7 -32.13 34.48 21.75
C THR A 7 -31.39 33.18 22.04
N PRO A 8 -32.09 32.11 22.49
CA PRO A 8 -31.46 30.84 22.83
C PRO A 8 -31.11 30.05 21.55
N GLU A 9 -30.04 29.25 21.60
CA GLU A 9 -29.48 28.46 20.48
C GLU A 9 -30.14 27.09 20.10
N PRO A 10 -31.26 26.60 20.67
CA PRO A 10 -31.71 25.22 20.41
C PRO A 10 -32.45 25.02 19.07
N GLU A 11 -32.90 26.08 18.40
CA GLU A 11 -33.57 25.97 17.09
C GLU A 11 -32.55 25.74 15.96
N LYS A 12 -31.40 26.43 16.03
CA LYS A 12 -30.34 26.36 15.01
C LYS A 12 -29.68 24.98 14.95
N GLU A 13 -29.50 24.33 16.11
CA GLU A 13 -28.98 22.96 16.17
C GLU A 13 -29.96 21.93 15.59
N LYS A 14 -31.27 22.09 15.83
CA LYS A 14 -32.30 21.20 15.29
C LYS A 14 -32.44 21.35 13.79
N GLU A 15 -32.38 22.57 13.27
CA GLU A 15 -32.36 22.85 11.83
C GLU A 15 -31.11 22.28 11.15
N MET A 16 -29.93 22.43 11.77
CA MET A 16 -28.68 21.84 11.27
C MET A 16 -28.73 20.31 11.28
N MET A 17 -29.23 19.70 12.36
CA MET A 17 -29.42 18.24 12.45
C MET A 17 -30.46 17.73 11.44
N ALA A 18 -31.52 18.50 11.16
CA ALA A 18 -32.51 18.17 10.15
C ALA A 18 -31.91 18.25 8.73
N GLY A 19 -31.12 19.28 8.44
CA GLY A 19 -30.37 19.41 7.18
C GLY A 19 -29.41 18.25 6.96
N ILE A 20 -28.60 17.89 7.97
CA ILE A 20 -27.69 16.74 7.91
C ILE A 20 -28.46 15.43 7.68
N LYS A 21 -29.61 15.22 8.34
CA LYS A 21 -30.44 14.03 8.11
C LYS A 21 -31.00 13.99 6.69
N GLN A 22 -31.48 15.10 6.17
CA GLN A 22 -32.00 15.21 4.82
C GLN A 22 -30.91 14.99 3.76
N ASP A 23 -29.71 15.51 3.99
CA ASP A 23 -28.55 15.27 3.14
C ASP A 23 -28.14 13.80 3.17
N VAL A 24 -28.14 13.16 4.34
CA VAL A 24 -27.86 11.72 4.49
C VAL A 24 -28.93 10.87 3.80
N GLU A 25 -30.21 11.23 3.91
CA GLU A 25 -31.30 10.56 3.19
C GLU A 25 -31.15 10.73 1.68
N THR A 26 -30.83 11.94 1.21
CA THR A 26 -30.60 12.21 -0.22
C THR A 26 -29.41 11.41 -0.76
N ILE A 27 -28.31 11.34 -0.02
CA ILE A 27 -27.13 10.52 -0.35
C ILE A 27 -27.52 9.04 -0.38
N LYS A 28 -28.26 8.57 0.63
CA LYS A 28 -28.71 7.18 0.71
C LYS A 28 -29.63 6.80 -0.45
N ASP A 29 -30.53 7.69 -0.85
CA ASP A 29 -31.44 7.48 -1.97
C ASP A 29 -30.69 7.50 -3.31
N THR A 30 -29.74 8.43 -3.47
CA THR A 30 -28.88 8.53 -4.66
C THR A 30 -27.98 7.30 -4.83
N PHE A 31 -27.45 6.78 -3.72
CA PHE A 31 -26.64 5.56 -3.69
C PHE A 31 -27.44 4.31 -3.30
N SER A 32 -28.77 4.37 -3.42
CA SER A 32 -29.61 3.25 -3.04
C SER A 32 -29.38 2.07 -3.97
N LEU A 33 -28.80 1.01 -3.43
CA LEU A 33 -28.59 -0.26 -4.12
C LEU A 33 -29.83 -1.15 -4.07
N SER A 34 -30.99 -0.61 -3.71
CA SER A 34 -32.26 -1.35 -3.59
C SER A 34 -32.75 -1.96 -4.91
N GLU A 35 -32.39 -1.35 -6.03
CA GLU A 35 -32.73 -1.83 -7.38
C GLU A 35 -31.77 -2.92 -7.89
N VAL A 36 -30.65 -3.15 -7.20
CA VAL A 36 -29.66 -4.15 -7.61
C VAL A 36 -30.18 -5.55 -7.26
N PRO A 37 -30.13 -6.51 -8.20
CA PRO A 37 -30.47 -7.90 -7.91
C PRO A 37 -29.65 -8.43 -6.73
N ARG A 38 -30.32 -9.07 -5.75
CA ARG A 38 -29.67 -9.53 -4.51
C ARG A 38 -28.45 -10.42 -4.76
N GLN A 39 -28.50 -11.25 -5.80
CA GLN A 39 -27.38 -12.13 -6.16
C GLN A 39 -26.14 -11.33 -6.59
N ALA A 40 -26.34 -10.31 -7.43
CA ALA A 40 -25.25 -9.44 -7.89
C ALA A 40 -24.68 -8.61 -6.73
N TYR A 41 -25.56 -8.09 -5.86
CA TYR A 41 -25.15 -7.33 -4.67
C TYR A 41 -24.27 -8.15 -3.73
N VAL A 42 -24.70 -9.36 -3.36
CA VAL A 42 -23.95 -10.23 -2.44
C VAL A 42 -22.61 -10.65 -3.02
N LEU A 43 -22.57 -11.05 -4.29
CA LEU A 43 -21.33 -11.43 -4.95
C LEU A 43 -20.38 -10.23 -5.13
N GLY A 44 -20.92 -9.05 -5.46
CA GLY A 44 -20.16 -7.82 -5.54
C GLY A 44 -19.50 -7.45 -4.22
N LEU A 45 -20.26 -7.49 -3.12
CA LEU A 45 -19.73 -7.25 -1.78
C LEU A 45 -18.74 -8.31 -1.33
N ALA A 46 -18.98 -9.59 -1.63
CA ALA A 46 -18.01 -10.64 -1.35
C ALA A 46 -16.68 -10.40 -2.09
N GLY A 47 -16.76 -9.88 -3.33
CA GLY A 47 -15.59 -9.53 -4.14
C GLY A 47 -14.75 -8.37 -3.59
N VAL A 48 -15.28 -7.50 -2.73
CA VAL A 48 -14.47 -6.43 -2.11
C VAL A 48 -13.82 -6.86 -0.80
N LEU A 49 -14.22 -7.98 -0.21
CA LEU A 49 -13.65 -8.47 1.05
C LEU A 49 -12.14 -8.71 0.99
N PRO A 50 -11.56 -9.32 -0.07
CA PRO A 50 -10.12 -9.49 -0.16
C PRO A 50 -9.35 -8.16 -0.17
N TYR A 51 -9.92 -7.09 -0.73
CA TYR A 51 -9.31 -5.76 -0.69
C TYR A 51 -9.30 -5.15 0.70
N LEU A 52 -10.40 -5.26 1.43
CA LEU A 52 -10.46 -4.80 2.82
C LEU A 52 -9.52 -5.60 3.71
N ALA A 53 -9.50 -6.93 3.54
CA ALA A 53 -8.62 -7.80 4.30
C ALA A 53 -7.14 -7.49 4.04
N THR A 54 -6.75 -7.33 2.77
CA THR A 54 -5.35 -7.02 2.41
C THR A 54 -4.95 -5.64 2.89
N SER A 55 -5.75 -4.61 2.65
CA SER A 55 -5.44 -3.24 3.08
C SER A 55 -5.33 -3.07 4.59
N VAL A 56 -6.25 -3.64 5.37
CA VAL A 56 -6.18 -3.64 6.84
C VAL A 56 -4.94 -4.40 7.31
N SER A 57 -4.66 -5.55 6.72
CA SER A 57 -3.47 -6.34 7.09
C SER A 57 -2.17 -5.59 6.76
N THR A 58 -2.11 -4.90 5.62
CA THR A 58 -0.95 -4.07 5.24
C THR A 58 -0.71 -2.93 6.23
N VAL A 59 -1.76 -2.22 6.65
CA VAL A 59 -1.64 -1.16 7.66
C VAL A 59 -1.25 -1.74 9.02
N PHE A 60 -1.80 -2.90 9.39
CA PHE A 60 -1.44 -3.58 10.64
C PHE A 60 0.04 -3.99 10.65
N CYS A 61 0.54 -4.57 9.56
CA CYS A 61 1.96 -4.89 9.41
C CYS A 61 2.84 -3.63 9.43
N ALA A 62 2.41 -2.54 8.78
CA ALA A 62 3.10 -1.26 8.82
C ALA A 62 3.20 -0.69 10.23
N TYR A 63 2.10 -0.77 10.99
CA TYR A 63 2.03 -0.34 12.37
C TYR A 63 2.98 -1.15 13.28
N GLU A 64 2.93 -2.48 13.19
CA GLU A 64 3.78 -3.38 13.99
C GLU A 64 5.27 -3.17 13.67
N LEU A 65 5.63 -3.03 12.39
CA LEU A 65 7.00 -2.77 11.99
C LEU A 65 7.50 -1.42 12.55
N ASN A 66 6.66 -0.38 12.47
CA ASN A 66 6.96 0.94 13.01
C ASN A 66 7.14 0.96 14.53
N HIS A 67 6.35 0.17 15.26
CA HIS A 67 6.45 0.04 16.71
C HIS A 67 7.64 -0.81 17.13
N ALA A 68 7.92 -1.90 16.41
CA ALA A 68 9.09 -2.74 16.65
C ALA A 68 10.41 -1.96 16.48
N THR A 69 10.49 -1.05 15.51
CA THR A 69 11.66 -0.18 15.33
C THR A 69 11.84 0.82 16.49
N ALA A 70 10.75 1.29 17.09
CA ALA A 70 10.80 2.27 18.19
C ALA A 70 11.03 1.63 19.58
N ALA A 71 10.50 0.42 19.80
CA ALA A 71 10.50 -0.24 21.11
C ALA A 71 11.46 -1.44 21.22
N GLY A 72 12.08 -1.88 20.11
CA GLY A 72 13.04 -3.00 20.09
C GLY A 72 12.40 -4.40 20.05
N SER A 73 11.09 -4.53 20.29
CA SER A 73 10.29 -5.72 19.98
C SER A 73 8.91 -5.35 19.45
N GLY A 74 8.37 -6.15 18.53
CA GLY A 74 6.98 -5.98 18.08
C GLY A 74 5.97 -6.31 19.18
N THR A 75 4.79 -5.70 19.11
CA THR A 75 3.74 -5.85 20.14
C THR A 75 2.97 -7.15 19.98
N ILE A 76 2.73 -7.58 18.75
CA ILE A 76 1.98 -8.80 18.42
C ILE A 76 2.79 -9.69 17.47
N LEU A 77 3.46 -9.10 16.48
CA LEU A 77 4.26 -9.83 15.48
C LEU A 77 5.70 -9.35 15.49
N SER A 78 6.63 -10.29 15.26
CA SER A 78 8.03 -9.93 15.01
C SER A 78 8.15 -9.13 13.71
N ALA A 79 9.14 -8.24 13.64
CA ALA A 79 9.45 -7.45 12.44
C ALA A 79 9.64 -8.36 11.20
N HIS A 80 10.36 -9.47 11.37
CA HIS A 80 10.60 -10.43 10.29
C HIS A 80 9.32 -11.09 9.77
N THR A 81 8.40 -11.45 10.67
CA THR A 81 7.11 -12.05 10.28
C THR A 81 6.23 -11.03 9.55
N SER A 82 6.26 -9.77 9.99
CA SER A 82 5.49 -8.69 9.34
C SER A 82 6.01 -8.38 7.93
N GLU A 83 7.33 -8.37 7.74
CA GLU A 83 7.96 -8.24 6.42
C GLU A 83 7.57 -9.39 5.48
N LEU A 84 7.67 -10.63 5.96
CA LEU A 84 7.27 -11.80 5.17
C LEU A 84 5.79 -11.73 4.79
N LEU A 85 4.92 -11.32 5.71
CA LEU A 85 3.49 -11.21 5.45
C LEU A 85 3.19 -10.15 4.38
N LEU A 86 3.91 -9.02 4.39
CA LEU A 86 3.80 -7.99 3.35
C LEU A 86 4.19 -8.53 1.97
N HIS A 87 5.27 -9.31 1.86
CA HIS A 87 5.68 -9.94 0.60
C HIS A 87 4.62 -10.89 0.00
N PHE A 88 3.70 -11.42 0.81
CA PHE A 88 2.56 -12.21 0.33
C PHE A 88 1.31 -11.36 0.07
N LEU A 89 1.00 -10.41 0.94
CA LEU A 89 -0.18 -9.54 0.83
C LEU A 89 -0.15 -8.70 -0.45
N GLU A 90 1.04 -8.23 -0.82
CA GLU A 90 1.23 -7.28 -1.92
C GLU A 90 0.94 -7.87 -3.30
N PRO A 91 1.58 -8.98 -3.72
CA PRO A 91 1.23 -9.63 -4.98
C PRO A 91 -0.19 -10.17 -4.96
N LEU A 92 -0.72 -10.54 -3.79
CA LEU A 92 -2.09 -11.02 -3.65
C LEU A 92 -3.09 -9.90 -3.97
N GLN A 93 -2.92 -8.70 -3.40
CA GLN A 93 -3.80 -7.57 -3.69
C GLN A 93 -3.70 -7.13 -5.16
N VAL A 94 -2.48 -7.02 -5.70
CA VAL A 94 -2.25 -6.63 -7.11
C VAL A 94 -2.79 -7.68 -8.08
N GLY A 95 -2.49 -8.96 -7.84
CA GLY A 95 -2.97 -10.06 -8.67
C GLY A 95 -4.49 -10.16 -8.65
N TYR A 96 -5.10 -10.04 -7.47
CA TYR A 96 -6.56 -9.99 -7.33
C TYR A 96 -7.15 -8.80 -8.09
N GLY A 97 -6.52 -7.63 -8.02
CA GLY A 97 -6.99 -6.47 -8.77
C GLY A 97 -6.93 -6.62 -10.27
N ALA A 98 -5.88 -7.24 -10.80
CA ALA A 98 -5.79 -7.52 -12.21
C ALA A 98 -6.89 -8.49 -12.69
N VAL A 99 -7.20 -9.52 -11.87
CA VAL A 99 -8.30 -10.45 -12.14
C VAL A 99 -9.65 -9.72 -12.16
N ILE A 100 -9.92 -8.88 -11.16
CA ILE A 100 -11.18 -8.13 -11.09
C ILE A 100 -11.30 -7.20 -12.28
N ILE A 101 -10.31 -6.35 -12.59
CA ILE A 101 -10.36 -5.44 -13.75
C ILE A 101 -10.67 -6.21 -15.04
N SER A 102 -10.06 -7.38 -15.24
CA SER A 102 -10.32 -8.25 -16.40
C SER A 102 -11.78 -8.72 -16.44
N PHE A 103 -12.34 -9.17 -15.32
CA PHE A 103 -13.76 -9.54 -15.19
C PHE A 103 -14.70 -8.37 -15.48
N LEU A 104 -14.37 -7.18 -14.98
CA LEU A 104 -15.14 -5.97 -15.20
C LEU A 104 -15.15 -5.56 -16.67
N GLY A 105 -14.09 -5.84 -17.43
CA GLY A 105 -14.08 -5.69 -18.89
C GLY A 105 -14.95 -6.74 -19.60
N ALA A 106 -14.83 -8.00 -19.20
CA ALA A 106 -15.55 -9.12 -19.82
C ALA A 106 -17.08 -8.98 -19.77
N ILE A 107 -17.65 -8.25 -18.79
CA ILE A 107 -19.10 -8.00 -18.74
C ILE A 107 -19.61 -7.29 -19.99
N HIS A 108 -18.80 -6.45 -20.64
CA HIS A 108 -19.18 -5.74 -21.87
C HIS A 108 -19.35 -6.70 -23.03
N TRP A 109 -18.57 -7.78 -23.09
CA TRP A 109 -18.74 -8.83 -24.08
C TRP A 109 -20.02 -9.63 -23.81
N GLY A 110 -20.25 -10.02 -22.56
CA GLY A 110 -21.46 -10.75 -22.17
C GLY A 110 -22.74 -9.97 -22.49
N LEU A 111 -22.76 -8.67 -22.21
CA LEU A 111 -23.90 -7.81 -22.52
C LEU A 111 -24.06 -7.54 -24.03
N GLU A 112 -22.97 -7.50 -24.80
CA GLU A 112 -23.02 -7.43 -26.27
C GLU A 112 -23.63 -8.70 -26.86
N TRP A 113 -23.21 -9.88 -26.40
CA TRP A 113 -23.79 -11.15 -26.82
C TRP A 113 -25.26 -11.30 -26.43
N ALA A 114 -25.65 -10.76 -25.28
CA ALA A 114 -27.03 -10.71 -24.85
C ALA A 114 -27.88 -9.69 -25.63
N GLY A 115 -27.29 -8.85 -26.49
CA GLY A 115 -27.98 -7.78 -27.21
C GLY A 115 -28.50 -6.66 -26.31
N TYR A 116 -28.01 -6.55 -25.07
CA TYR A 116 -28.49 -5.57 -24.11
C TYR A 116 -28.08 -4.15 -24.52
N GLY A 117 -29.06 -3.27 -24.69
CA GLY A 117 -28.83 -1.90 -25.19
C GLY A 117 -28.52 -1.83 -26.69
N GLY A 118 -28.83 -2.90 -27.44
CA GLY A 118 -28.52 -3.03 -28.87
C GLY A 118 -27.05 -3.37 -29.15
N TYR A 119 -26.78 -3.80 -30.39
CA TYR A 119 -25.43 -4.18 -30.82
C TYR A 119 -24.57 -2.96 -31.11
N GLN A 120 -23.47 -2.83 -30.37
CA GLN A 120 -22.49 -1.74 -30.50
C GLN A 120 -21.23 -2.20 -31.25
N GLY A 121 -21.07 -3.51 -31.46
CA GLY A 121 -19.97 -4.13 -32.17
C GLY A 121 -18.61 -3.87 -31.52
N TYR A 122 -17.59 -3.64 -32.36
CA TYR A 122 -16.19 -3.52 -31.93
C TYR A 122 -15.94 -2.45 -30.86
N ARG A 123 -16.76 -1.37 -30.80
CA ARG A 123 -16.58 -0.30 -29.81
C ARG A 123 -16.76 -0.81 -28.38
N ARG A 124 -17.70 -1.73 -28.17
CA ARG A 124 -17.96 -2.32 -26.85
C ARG A 124 -16.99 -3.44 -26.53
N TYR A 125 -16.65 -4.27 -27.51
CA TYR A 125 -15.59 -5.27 -27.35
C TYR A 125 -14.24 -4.65 -26.96
N ALA A 126 -13.91 -3.48 -27.52
CA ALA A 126 -12.69 -2.75 -27.19
C ALA A 126 -12.60 -2.38 -25.70
N ILE A 127 -13.71 -2.02 -25.05
CA ILE A 127 -13.72 -1.77 -23.59
C ILE A 127 -13.32 -3.05 -22.84
N GLY A 128 -13.88 -4.18 -23.25
CA GLY A 128 -13.59 -5.48 -22.65
C GLY A 128 -12.17 -5.98 -22.88
N VAL A 129 -11.52 -5.62 -23.99
CA VAL A 129 -10.10 -5.93 -24.27
C VAL A 129 -9.17 -4.97 -23.55
N ALA A 130 -9.51 -3.69 -23.50
CA ALA A 130 -8.68 -2.66 -22.89
C ALA A 130 -8.46 -2.91 -21.40
N ALA A 131 -9.48 -3.37 -20.68
CA ALA A 131 -9.38 -3.65 -19.25
C ALA A 131 -8.28 -4.69 -18.90
N PRO A 132 -8.29 -5.94 -19.41
CA PRO A 132 -7.22 -6.90 -19.17
C PRO A 132 -5.87 -6.45 -19.77
N ALA A 133 -5.88 -5.74 -20.91
CA ALA A 133 -4.65 -5.23 -21.52
C ALA A 133 -3.93 -4.21 -20.63
N VAL A 134 -4.68 -3.39 -19.88
CA VAL A 134 -4.13 -2.47 -18.87
C VAL A 134 -3.80 -3.19 -17.58
N ALA A 135 -4.64 -4.13 -17.14
CA ALA A 135 -4.48 -4.84 -15.88
C ALA A 135 -3.26 -5.78 -15.87
N TRP A 136 -3.02 -6.52 -16.94
CA TRP A 136 -1.99 -7.56 -16.96
C TRP A 136 -0.56 -7.01 -16.71
N PRO A 137 -0.11 -5.91 -17.36
CA PRO A 137 1.19 -5.32 -17.10
C PRO A 137 1.38 -4.86 -15.64
N THR A 138 0.31 -4.49 -14.93
CA THR A 138 0.43 -4.00 -13.55
C THR A 138 0.97 -5.06 -12.59
N ILE A 139 0.81 -6.34 -12.90
CA ILE A 139 1.34 -7.45 -12.09
C ILE A 139 2.88 -7.46 -12.09
N LEU A 140 3.50 -6.90 -13.13
CA LEU A 140 4.96 -6.84 -13.29
C LEU A 140 5.57 -5.55 -12.71
N LEU A 141 4.74 -4.58 -12.33
CA LEU A 141 5.21 -3.32 -11.78
C LEU A 141 5.59 -3.47 -10.30
N PRO A 142 6.51 -2.63 -9.79
CA PRO A 142 6.62 -2.44 -8.36
C PRO A 142 5.25 -2.05 -7.81
N VAL A 143 4.90 -2.63 -6.68
CA VAL A 143 3.53 -2.64 -6.15
C VAL A 143 2.98 -1.24 -5.86
N GLU A 144 3.80 -0.23 -5.57
CA GLU A 144 3.35 1.18 -5.48
C GLU A 144 2.76 1.64 -6.81
N TYR A 145 3.50 1.44 -7.90
CA TYR A 145 3.07 1.78 -9.24
C TYR A 145 1.93 0.87 -9.71
N ALA A 146 1.94 -0.41 -9.32
CA ALA A 146 0.86 -1.34 -9.63
C ALA A 146 -0.46 -0.89 -9.01
N LEU A 147 -0.46 -0.55 -7.70
CA LEU A 147 -1.63 -0.09 -6.98
C LEU A 147 -2.14 1.24 -7.52
N ILE A 148 -1.26 2.20 -7.83
CA ILE A 148 -1.65 3.47 -8.46
C ILE A 148 -2.26 3.23 -9.85
N ALA A 149 -1.61 2.42 -10.69
CA ALA A 149 -2.09 2.10 -12.02
C ALA A 149 -3.46 1.39 -11.98
N GLN A 150 -3.64 0.43 -11.07
CA GLN A 150 -4.91 -0.27 -10.88
C GLN A 150 -5.99 0.65 -10.32
N PHE A 151 -5.66 1.54 -9.37
CA PHE A 151 -6.58 2.56 -8.89
C PHE A 151 -7.09 3.43 -10.03
N MET A 152 -6.20 3.91 -10.90
CA MET A 152 -6.58 4.67 -12.10
C MET A 152 -7.41 3.82 -13.06
N ALA A 153 -7.03 2.56 -13.28
CA ALA A 153 -7.78 1.64 -14.15
C ALA A 153 -9.21 1.42 -13.64
N PHE A 154 -9.42 1.21 -12.34
CA PHE A 154 -10.75 1.09 -11.74
C PHE A 154 -11.58 2.36 -11.94
N ASN A 155 -10.98 3.55 -11.77
CA ASN A 155 -11.67 4.82 -11.96
C ASN A 155 -12.04 5.07 -13.43
N PHE A 156 -11.12 4.82 -14.36
CA PHE A 156 -11.40 4.96 -15.79
C PHE A 156 -12.43 3.93 -16.27
N LEU A 157 -12.38 2.70 -15.75
CA LEU A 157 -13.36 1.68 -16.08
C LEU A 157 -14.74 2.02 -15.52
N TYR A 158 -14.81 2.55 -14.29
CA TYR A 158 -16.05 3.10 -13.73
C TYR A 158 -16.58 4.24 -14.61
N TYR A 159 -15.73 5.17 -15.05
CA TYR A 159 -16.14 6.25 -15.94
C TYR A 159 -16.69 5.72 -17.27
N ALA A 160 -16.03 4.71 -17.87
CA ALA A 160 -16.52 4.04 -19.07
C ALA A 160 -17.86 3.33 -18.82
N ASP A 161 -18.01 2.64 -17.69
CA ASP A 161 -19.23 1.97 -17.27
C ASP A 161 -20.38 2.97 -17.05
N ALA A 162 -20.14 4.08 -16.36
CA ALA A 162 -21.12 5.14 -16.14
C ALA A 162 -21.59 5.77 -17.46
N ARG A 163 -20.64 6.03 -18.38
CA ARG A 163 -20.96 6.53 -19.73
C ARG A 163 -21.76 5.50 -20.53
N ALA A 164 -21.47 4.21 -20.37
CA ALA A 164 -22.23 3.11 -20.97
C ALA A 164 -23.64 3.03 -20.38
N THR A 165 -23.81 3.23 -19.06
CA THR A 165 -25.12 3.29 -18.39
C THR A 165 -25.96 4.44 -18.91
N VAL A 166 -25.41 5.65 -19.00
CA VAL A 166 -26.12 6.83 -19.53
C VAL A 166 -26.54 6.65 -20.99
N ARG A 167 -25.76 5.88 -21.78
CA ARG A 167 -26.10 5.52 -23.17
C ARG A 167 -27.08 4.34 -23.28
N GLY A 168 -27.52 3.76 -22.16
CA GLY A 168 -28.43 2.61 -22.15
C GLY A 168 -27.77 1.28 -22.54
N TRP A 169 -26.44 1.19 -22.54
CA TRP A 169 -25.72 -0.05 -22.86
C TRP A 169 -25.71 -1.03 -21.69
N THR A 170 -25.93 -0.55 -20.48
CA THR A 170 -25.97 -1.36 -19.25
C THR A 170 -27.23 -1.01 -18.45
N PRO A 171 -27.66 -1.87 -17.50
CA PRO A 171 -28.81 -1.57 -16.66
C PRO A 171 -28.65 -0.27 -15.88
N THR A 172 -29.76 0.42 -15.60
CA THR A 172 -29.76 1.74 -14.92
C THR A 172 -29.06 1.70 -13.56
N TRP A 173 -29.29 0.64 -12.79
CA TRP A 173 -28.67 0.43 -11.47
C TRP A 173 -27.16 0.13 -11.54
N TYR A 174 -26.64 -0.27 -12.70
CA TYR A 174 -25.26 -0.73 -12.84
C TYR A 174 -24.23 0.37 -12.56
N GLY A 175 -24.53 1.62 -12.95
CA GLY A 175 -23.66 2.77 -12.69
C GLY A 175 -23.48 3.02 -11.19
N THR A 176 -24.57 3.13 -10.43
CA THR A 176 -24.55 3.32 -8.97
C THR A 176 -23.89 2.14 -8.26
N TYR A 177 -24.21 0.91 -8.69
CA TYR A 177 -23.58 -0.31 -8.17
C TYR A 177 -22.06 -0.29 -8.35
N ARG A 178 -21.57 0.05 -9.55
CA ARG A 178 -20.13 0.14 -9.82
C ARG A 178 -19.47 1.26 -9.03
N PHE A 179 -20.11 2.41 -8.86
CA PHE A 179 -19.58 3.49 -8.04
C PHE A 179 -19.25 3.01 -6.62
N VAL A 180 -20.20 2.36 -5.94
CA VAL A 180 -20.01 1.90 -4.56
C VAL A 180 -18.88 0.88 -4.46
N LEU A 181 -18.84 -0.11 -5.35
CA LEU A 181 -17.77 -1.12 -5.33
C LEU A 181 -16.40 -0.53 -5.66
N THR A 182 -16.31 0.31 -6.69
CA THR A 182 -15.08 1.01 -7.06
C THR A 182 -14.60 1.93 -5.95
N PHE A 183 -15.51 2.57 -5.23
CA PHE A 183 -15.18 3.40 -4.07
C PHE A 183 -14.56 2.58 -2.94
N ILE A 184 -15.16 1.44 -2.57
CA ILE A 184 -14.62 0.56 -1.52
C ILE A 184 -13.25 0.02 -1.91
N VAL A 185 -13.10 -0.46 -3.14
CA VAL A 185 -11.82 -0.95 -3.67
C VAL A 185 -10.78 0.17 -3.72
N GLY A 186 -11.16 1.34 -4.23
CA GLY A 186 -10.31 2.51 -4.32
C GLY A 186 -9.82 2.99 -2.96
N ALA A 187 -10.71 3.07 -1.97
CA ALA A 187 -10.35 3.39 -0.59
C ALA A 187 -9.39 2.36 0.00
N SER A 188 -9.64 1.06 -0.24
CA SER A 188 -8.76 -0.02 0.20
C SER A 188 -7.35 0.10 -0.41
N ILE A 189 -7.26 0.42 -1.70
CA ILE A 189 -5.97 0.63 -2.38
C ILE A 189 -5.23 1.84 -1.79
N VAL A 190 -5.93 2.95 -1.55
CA VAL A 190 -5.36 4.15 -0.92
C VAL A 190 -4.84 3.84 0.49
N VAL A 191 -5.60 3.08 1.27
CA VAL A 191 -5.18 2.62 2.61
C VAL A 191 -3.91 1.76 2.52
N SER A 192 -3.84 0.81 1.57
CA SER A 192 -2.62 0.02 1.33
C SER A 192 -1.43 0.91 0.98
N LEU A 193 -1.62 1.90 0.10
CA LEU A 193 -0.56 2.84 -0.29
C LEU A 193 -0.05 3.68 0.90
N ILE A 194 -0.95 4.17 1.76
CA ILE A 194 -0.60 4.93 2.96
C ILE A 194 0.19 4.05 3.92
N GLY A 195 -0.29 2.84 4.22
CA GLY A 195 0.41 1.90 5.10
C GLY A 195 1.82 1.59 4.58
N ARG A 196 1.95 1.45 3.26
CA ARG A 196 3.23 1.22 2.61
C ARG A 196 4.17 2.43 2.65
N GLY A 197 3.66 3.63 2.43
CA GLY A 197 4.43 4.87 2.50
C GLY A 197 5.07 5.08 3.87
N GLN A 198 4.36 4.73 4.95
CA GLN A 198 4.88 4.80 6.32
C GLN A 198 6.05 3.83 6.57
N ILE A 199 6.09 2.70 5.87
CA ILE A 199 7.20 1.74 5.96
C ILE A 199 8.40 2.23 5.16
N ALA A 200 8.19 2.66 3.91
CA ALA A 200 9.27 3.06 3.00
C ALA A 200 10.12 4.22 3.56
N GLU A 201 9.49 5.19 4.21
CA GLU A 201 10.18 6.35 4.81
C GLU A 201 11.08 5.98 6.00
N LYS A 202 10.82 4.84 6.65
CA LYS A 202 11.58 4.35 7.80
C LYS A 202 12.55 3.21 7.46
N VAL A 203 12.20 2.34 6.51
CA VAL A 203 13.11 1.30 6.00
C VAL A 203 14.27 1.91 5.20
N GLY A 204 14.09 3.06 4.55
CA GLY A 204 15.20 3.84 3.99
C GLY A 204 16.20 4.36 5.03
N LYS A 205 15.88 4.26 6.33
CA LYS A 205 16.78 4.56 7.47
C LYS A 205 17.23 3.31 8.23
N LEU A 206 16.75 2.12 7.88
CA LEU A 206 17.23 0.87 8.47
C LEU A 206 18.46 0.41 7.69
N PRO A 207 19.58 0.08 8.36
CA PRO A 207 20.73 -0.47 7.67
C PRO A 207 20.29 -1.76 6.98
N ASN A 208 20.30 -1.74 5.65
CA ASN A 208 20.12 -2.89 4.78
C ASN A 208 21.07 -4.00 5.27
N PRO A 209 20.75 -5.31 5.15
CA PRO A 209 21.74 -6.37 5.32
C PRO A 209 23.12 -6.06 4.72
N VAL A 210 23.14 -5.36 3.57
CA VAL A 210 24.37 -4.83 2.95
C VAL A 210 25.06 -3.75 3.79
N ASP A 211 24.30 -2.82 4.37
CA ASP A 211 24.83 -1.78 5.26
C ASP A 211 25.37 -2.38 6.57
N ARG A 212 24.77 -3.46 7.08
CA ARG A 212 25.34 -4.19 8.22
C ARG A 212 26.67 -4.85 7.87
N VAL A 213 26.80 -5.39 6.66
CA VAL A 213 28.09 -5.93 6.17
C VAL A 213 29.11 -4.81 5.97
N MET A 214 28.70 -3.65 5.46
CA MET A 214 29.59 -2.49 5.34
C MET A 214 30.01 -1.97 6.71
N GLN A 215 29.10 -1.82 7.66
CA GLN A 215 29.42 -1.40 9.03
C GLN A 215 30.36 -2.39 9.74
N LEU A 216 30.16 -3.70 9.55
CA LEU A 216 31.10 -4.69 10.10
C LEU A 216 32.48 -4.59 9.46
N ARG A 217 32.56 -4.28 8.16
CA ARG A 217 33.83 -4.03 7.46
C ARG A 217 34.50 -2.75 7.95
N GLU A 218 33.77 -1.65 8.04
CA GLU A 218 34.27 -0.36 8.56
C GLU A 218 34.77 -0.50 9.99
N ASN A 219 34.01 -1.15 10.88
CA ASN A 219 34.43 -1.43 12.25
C ASN A 219 35.68 -2.33 12.31
N ALA A 220 35.78 -3.32 11.41
CA ALA A 220 36.95 -4.18 11.32
C ALA A 220 38.18 -3.41 10.81
N GLU A 221 38.01 -2.52 9.83
CA GLU A 221 39.06 -1.66 9.29
C GLU A 221 39.56 -0.65 10.35
N GLU A 222 38.66 -0.02 11.09
CA GLU A 222 39.02 0.88 12.20
C GLU A 222 39.75 0.14 13.34
N ALA A 223 39.32 -1.08 13.67
CA ALA A 223 40.00 -1.91 14.67
C ALA A 223 41.42 -2.26 14.23
N LEU A 224 41.60 -2.58 12.94
CA LEU A 224 42.88 -2.94 12.35
C LEU A 224 43.82 -1.72 12.24
N GLN A 225 43.28 -0.55 11.90
CA GLN A 225 44.04 0.72 11.92
C GLN A 225 44.52 1.08 13.32
N LYS A 226 43.65 0.96 14.34
CA LYS A 226 44.05 1.18 15.75
C LYS A 226 45.10 0.19 16.22
N GLU A 227 45.02 -1.06 15.78
CA GLU A 227 46.03 -2.08 16.08
C GLU A 227 47.37 -1.75 15.38
N GLU A 228 47.36 -1.31 14.12
CA GLU A 228 48.56 -0.87 13.41
C GLU A 228 49.20 0.38 14.03
N GLU A 229 48.40 1.37 14.43
CA GLU A 229 48.89 2.58 15.11
C GLU A 229 49.49 2.25 16.47
N ALA A 230 48.82 1.39 17.25
CA ALA A 230 49.36 0.89 18.52
C ALA A 230 50.66 0.10 18.30
N ARG A 231 50.76 -0.66 17.20
CA ARG A 231 51.97 -1.39 16.82
C ARG A 231 53.10 -0.45 16.44
N ARG A 232 52.83 0.58 15.63
CA ARG A 232 53.82 1.61 15.23
C ARG A 232 54.30 2.40 16.45
N ALA A 233 53.40 2.81 17.33
CA ALA A 233 53.74 3.50 18.57
C ALA A 233 54.58 2.62 19.51
N ALA A 234 54.27 1.33 19.62
CA ALA A 234 55.05 0.38 20.41
C ALA A 234 56.46 0.17 19.85
N ILE A 235 56.63 0.12 18.53
CA ILE A 235 57.94 0.01 17.87
C ILE A 235 58.78 1.27 18.12
N VAL A 236 58.20 2.47 17.93
CA VAL A 236 58.91 3.74 18.19
C VAL A 236 59.33 3.85 19.66
N ALA A 237 58.44 3.51 20.60
CA ALA A 237 58.76 3.53 22.04
C ALA A 237 59.88 2.54 22.42
N ARG A 238 60.00 1.42 21.70
CA ARG A 238 61.07 0.44 21.89
C ARG A 238 62.40 0.96 21.33
N ASP A 239 62.38 1.58 20.15
CA ASP A 239 63.57 2.20 19.52
C ASP A 239 64.11 3.39 20.33
N GLU A 240 63.24 4.08 21.08
CA GLU A 240 63.62 5.13 22.04
C GLU A 240 64.18 4.60 23.38
N GLY A 241 64.35 3.28 23.51
CA GLY A 241 65.07 2.64 24.63
C GLY A 241 64.19 2.04 25.73
N ASN A 242 62.87 1.92 25.52
CA ASN A 242 61.96 1.27 26.48
C ASN A 242 61.71 -0.20 26.11
N GLU A 243 62.65 -1.08 26.43
CA GLU A 243 62.61 -2.53 26.11
C GLU A 243 61.46 -3.30 26.77
N SER A 244 60.70 -2.69 27.69
CA SER A 244 59.59 -3.33 28.41
C SER A 244 58.24 -3.30 27.66
N VAL A 245 58.15 -2.58 26.53
CA VAL A 245 56.91 -2.41 25.77
C VAL A 245 56.66 -3.61 24.86
N LYS A 246 55.55 -4.33 25.11
CA LYS A 246 55.11 -5.46 24.28
C LYS A 246 54.42 -4.96 23.01
N ILE A 247 54.84 -5.47 21.85
CA ILE A 247 54.21 -5.18 20.56
C ILE A 247 52.90 -5.99 20.41
N PRO A 248 51.75 -5.35 20.19
CA PRO A 248 50.50 -6.04 19.87
C PRO A 248 50.66 -6.90 18.60
N GLY A 249 50.27 -8.17 18.66
CA GLY A 249 50.41 -9.11 17.54
C GLY A 249 51.75 -9.87 17.46
N GLY A 250 52.68 -9.64 18.40
CA GLY A 250 53.95 -10.36 18.50
C GLY A 250 55.14 -9.66 17.84
N ASP A 251 56.35 -9.97 18.34
CA ASP A 251 57.61 -9.37 17.89
C ASP A 251 57.94 -9.72 16.43
N PRO A 252 58.41 -8.77 15.61
CA PRO A 252 58.71 -9.01 14.19
C PRO A 252 59.98 -9.85 13.92
N GLU A 253 60.66 -10.38 14.94
CA GLU A 253 61.81 -11.27 14.80
C GLU A 253 61.46 -12.57 15.55
N ILE A 254 61.17 -13.69 14.91
CA ILE A 254 62.12 -14.58 14.22
C ILE A 254 61.45 -15.19 12.97
N LYS A 255 61.81 -14.70 11.78
CA LYS A 255 61.82 -15.49 10.52
C LYS A 255 63.08 -15.16 9.71
N SER A 256 64.21 -15.21 10.40
CA SER A 256 65.54 -15.29 9.79
C SER A 256 66.28 -16.40 10.51
N GLY A 257 66.30 -17.59 9.91
CA GLY A 257 67.06 -18.73 10.41
C GLY A 257 66.36 -20.07 10.20
N LEU A 258 66.80 -20.77 9.15
CA LEU A 258 66.51 -22.15 8.71
C LEU A 258 65.21 -22.40 7.93
#